data_AF-A0A4Y7J0D3-F1
#
_entry.id   AF-A0A4Y7J0D3-F1
#
_cell.length_a   1.000
_cell.length_b   1.000
_cell.length_c   1.000
_cell.angle_alpha   90.00
_cell.angle_beta   90.00
_cell.angle_gamma   90.00
#
_symmetry.space_group_name_H-M   'P 1'
#
loop_
_entity.id
_entity.type
_entity.pdbx_description
1 polymer ?
#
loop_
_entity_poly.entity_id
_entity_poly.type
_entity_poly.pdbx_seq_one_letter_code
_entity_poly.pdbx_strand_id
1 'polypeptide(L)'
;MDQATQHLYMNKGISEISYSSNSSVQKKAIYKTKPVVEEAVLDVLSKFYSNTTISATEKIQSICVADLGCSSGPNTVLVISDLLNTIYNKFRESAMVMPEIIVFLNDLPENDFNTLFKDFKSLSDELKITNDFGPCFIAGMPGTFYGRLFPSNSVHFVHSSYSLHWLSQVPTGNESNKGNVYIAKSSPPSVVEAYSKQFKKDFIAFLKCRSEELIKRGRMVLTLLGRRSSDPTSKECCSLLGLLSKALNDMVLEEKLDMCNFPVYFPCLEEVKAIIQNEGSFVVNHLETFHVNWDGSDSSEVGLMTDTLRSSNLIANSIRAISESLLTSHFGEEIINEVFVRFGEIVEEYVVKEKT
;
A
#
# COMPACT_ATOMS: atom_id res chain seq x y z
N MET A 1 -16.81 -7.09 -0.91
CA MET A 1 -16.60 -5.80 -0.24
C MET A 1 -17.91 -5.44 0.43
N ASP A 2 -17.86 -5.26 1.74
CA ASP A 2 -18.96 -4.72 2.53
C ASP A 2 -19.14 -3.21 2.26
N GLN A 3 -20.18 -2.59 2.82
CA GLN A 3 -20.44 -1.16 2.61
C GLN A 3 -19.27 -0.27 3.07
N ALA A 4 -18.58 -0.63 4.17
CA ALA A 4 -17.46 0.16 4.68
C ALA A 4 -16.26 0.17 3.72
N THR A 5 -15.91 -0.98 3.13
CA THR A 5 -14.80 -1.07 2.16
C THR A 5 -15.14 -0.52 0.77
N GLN A 6 -16.42 -0.32 0.44
CA GLN A 6 -16.83 0.41 -0.77
C GLN A 6 -16.49 1.89 -0.70
N HIS A 7 -16.39 2.46 0.50
CA HIS A 7 -16.01 3.86 0.73
C HIS A 7 -14.52 4.04 1.05
N LEU A 8 -13.72 2.97 0.97
CA LEU A 8 -12.28 3.06 1.16
C LEU A 8 -11.62 3.61 -0.10
N TYR A 9 -11.23 4.88 -0.05
CA TYR A 9 -10.34 5.50 -1.02
C TYR A 9 -9.52 6.60 -0.34
N MET A 10 -8.33 6.85 -0.90
CA MET A 10 -7.45 7.91 -0.43
C MET A 10 -7.98 9.28 -0.86
N ASN A 11 -7.72 10.33 -0.08
CA ASN A 11 -8.21 11.68 -0.39
C ASN A 11 -7.77 12.12 -1.79
N LYS A 12 -8.78 12.45 -2.61
CA LYS A 12 -8.66 12.71 -4.06
C LYS A 12 -7.96 14.05 -4.34
N GLY A 13 -7.44 14.21 -5.56
CA GLY A 13 -6.87 15.46 -6.06
C GLY A 13 -5.50 15.84 -5.49
N ILE A 14 -5.23 17.16 -5.52
CA ILE A 14 -3.92 17.78 -5.24
C ILE A 14 -4.00 18.86 -4.14
N SER A 15 -5.03 18.81 -3.31
CA SER A 15 -5.18 19.75 -2.19
C SER A 15 -4.15 19.48 -1.08
N GLU A 16 -4.04 20.38 -0.10
CA GLU A 16 -3.16 20.21 1.05
C GLU A 16 -3.52 18.97 1.90
N ILE A 17 -4.77 18.54 1.90
CA ILE A 17 -5.26 17.33 2.62
C ILE A 17 -5.32 16.08 1.74
N SER A 18 -4.96 16.19 0.47
CA SER A 18 -4.98 15.06 -0.47
C SER A 18 -3.90 14.04 -0.14
N TYR A 19 -4.08 12.81 -0.59
CA TYR A 19 -3.06 11.77 -0.47
C TYR A 19 -1.78 12.11 -1.21
N SER A 20 -1.89 12.77 -2.37
CA SER A 20 -0.72 13.14 -3.18
C SER A 20 0.24 14.06 -2.40
N SER A 21 -0.30 14.95 -1.56
CA SER A 21 0.46 15.86 -0.69
C SER A 21 0.93 15.23 0.63
N ASN A 22 0.33 14.11 1.09
CA ASN A 22 0.54 13.55 2.44
C ASN A 22 0.96 12.07 2.44
N SER A 23 1.69 11.63 1.41
CA SER A 23 2.12 10.24 1.24
C SER A 23 3.65 10.05 1.35
N SER A 24 4.31 10.90 2.13
CA SER A 24 5.77 10.89 2.34
C SER A 24 6.28 9.61 2.99
N VAL A 25 5.53 9.06 3.95
CA VAL A 25 5.85 7.79 4.64
C VAL A 25 5.91 6.64 3.64
N GLN A 26 4.90 6.52 2.79
CA GLN A 26 4.81 5.51 1.74
C GLN A 26 5.93 5.70 0.71
N LYS A 27 6.25 6.96 0.36
CA LYS A 27 7.37 7.30 -0.52
C LYS A 27 8.72 6.83 0.06
N LYS A 28 8.94 7.00 1.37
CA LYS A 28 10.16 6.50 2.05
C LYS A 28 10.26 4.98 2.03
N ALA A 29 9.14 4.27 2.20
CA ALA A 29 9.11 2.82 2.06
C ALA A 29 9.51 2.38 0.65
N ILE A 30 8.97 3.05 -0.38
CA ILE A 30 9.34 2.80 -1.79
C ILE A 30 10.84 2.96 -2.02
N TYR A 31 11.45 4.03 -1.50
CA TYR A 31 12.91 4.21 -1.62
C TYR A 31 13.71 3.11 -0.93
N LYS A 32 13.27 2.64 0.25
CA LYS A 32 13.95 1.55 0.97
C LYS A 32 13.84 0.22 0.22
N THR A 33 12.72 -0.04 -0.45
CA THR A 33 12.46 -1.29 -1.16
C THR A 33 12.93 -1.27 -2.61
N LYS A 34 13.36 -0.11 -3.13
CA LYS A 34 13.82 0.05 -4.52
C LYS A 34 14.86 -1.01 -4.95
N PRO A 35 15.93 -1.30 -4.17
CA PRO A 35 16.90 -2.33 -4.57
C PRO A 35 16.28 -3.71 -4.76
N VAL A 36 15.32 -4.08 -3.91
CA VAL A 36 14.60 -5.38 -3.99
C VAL A 36 13.72 -5.42 -5.24
N VAL A 37 13.05 -4.31 -5.57
CA VAL A 37 12.24 -4.18 -6.79
C VAL A 37 13.10 -4.31 -8.05
N GLU A 38 14.24 -3.61 -8.09
CA GLU A 38 15.19 -3.67 -9.20
C GLU A 38 15.74 -5.09 -9.40
N GLU A 39 16.22 -5.73 -8.33
CA GLU A 39 16.71 -7.10 -8.36
C GLU A 39 15.65 -8.08 -8.89
N ALA A 40 14.42 -7.99 -8.36
CA ALA A 40 13.34 -8.88 -8.74
C ALA A 40 12.94 -8.73 -10.22
N VAL A 41 12.89 -7.51 -10.75
CA VAL A 41 12.63 -7.29 -12.18
C VAL A 41 13.76 -7.79 -13.04
N LEU A 42 15.01 -7.51 -12.69
CA LEU A 42 16.16 -8.01 -13.43
C LEU A 42 16.19 -9.55 -13.44
N ASP A 43 15.79 -10.21 -12.35
CA ASP A 43 15.64 -11.66 -12.28
C ASP A 43 14.57 -12.18 -13.26
N VAL A 44 13.40 -11.51 -13.35
CA VAL A 44 12.39 -11.81 -14.38
C VAL A 44 13.02 -11.72 -15.77
N LEU A 45 13.59 -10.56 -16.12
CA LEU A 45 14.18 -10.32 -17.45
C LEU A 45 15.23 -11.38 -17.80
N SER A 46 16.14 -11.69 -16.87
CA SER A 46 17.20 -12.68 -17.12
C SER A 46 16.65 -14.07 -17.47
N LYS A 47 15.52 -14.46 -16.86
CA LYS A 47 14.91 -15.79 -17.02
C LYS A 47 14.07 -15.93 -18.28
N PHE A 48 13.50 -14.82 -18.76
CA PHE A 48 12.73 -14.79 -20.00
C PHE A 48 13.63 -14.71 -21.23
N TYR A 49 14.74 -13.98 -21.16
CA TYR A 49 15.59 -13.70 -22.33
C TYR A 49 16.81 -14.62 -22.49
N SER A 50 17.15 -15.44 -21.50
CA SER A 50 18.27 -16.41 -21.58
C SER A 50 17.97 -17.69 -22.36
N ASN A 51 16.70 -17.99 -22.68
CA ASN A 51 16.34 -19.16 -23.49
C ASN A 51 16.50 -18.86 -25.00
N THR A 52 17.69 -19.13 -25.52
CA THR A 52 18.13 -18.96 -26.92
C THR A 52 17.48 -19.90 -27.95
N THR A 53 16.44 -20.66 -27.57
CA THR A 53 15.77 -21.64 -28.45
C THR A 53 14.48 -21.15 -29.09
N ILE A 54 14.03 -19.92 -28.79
CA ILE A 54 12.81 -19.36 -29.35
C ILE A 54 13.10 -18.67 -30.70
N SER A 55 12.42 -19.13 -31.76
CA SER A 55 12.52 -18.62 -33.13
C SER A 55 12.36 -17.09 -33.18
N ALA A 56 13.08 -16.43 -34.09
CA ALA A 56 13.01 -14.99 -34.34
C ALA A 56 11.60 -14.48 -34.68
N THR A 57 10.64 -15.37 -34.99
CA THR A 57 9.24 -15.06 -35.32
C THR A 57 8.29 -15.02 -34.13
N GLU A 58 8.67 -15.50 -32.93
CA GLU A 58 7.87 -15.40 -31.69
C GLU A 58 8.23 -14.14 -30.87
N LYS A 59 9.03 -13.24 -31.46
CA LYS A 59 9.83 -12.24 -30.76
C LYS A 59 9.19 -10.85 -30.70
N ILE A 60 7.93 -10.79 -30.29
CA ILE A 60 7.34 -9.59 -29.69
C ILE A 60 6.63 -10.02 -28.41
N GLN A 61 7.41 -10.25 -27.36
CA GLN A 61 6.89 -10.47 -26.01
C GLN A 61 6.76 -9.11 -25.34
N SER A 62 5.54 -8.68 -25.05
CA SER A 62 5.30 -7.53 -24.20
C SER A 62 5.64 -7.89 -22.74
N ILE A 63 6.27 -6.96 -22.03
CA ILE A 63 6.50 -7.08 -20.59
C ILE A 63 5.34 -6.40 -19.89
N CYS A 64 4.55 -7.20 -19.18
CA CYS A 64 3.43 -6.71 -18.40
C CYS A 64 3.83 -6.55 -16.93
N VAL A 65 3.77 -5.34 -16.42
CA VAL A 65 3.97 -5.02 -15.00
C VAL A 65 2.67 -4.49 -14.41
N ALA A 66 2.40 -4.80 -13.14
CA ALA A 66 1.22 -4.31 -12.44
C ALA A 66 1.60 -3.69 -11.10
N ASP A 67 1.02 -2.52 -10.79
CA ASP A 67 1.07 -1.90 -9.46
C ASP A 67 -0.32 -2.01 -8.81
N LEU A 68 -0.43 -2.78 -7.73
CA LEU A 68 -1.70 -3.11 -7.08
C LEU A 68 -1.92 -2.26 -5.83
N GLY A 69 -2.98 -1.44 -5.86
CA GLY A 69 -3.25 -0.40 -4.87
C GLY A 69 -2.39 0.83 -5.09
N CYS A 70 -2.45 1.39 -6.31
CA CYS A 70 -1.61 2.48 -6.79
C CYS A 70 -2.00 3.88 -6.26
N SER A 71 -3.21 4.04 -5.72
CA SER A 71 -3.80 5.32 -5.31
C SER A 71 -3.80 6.34 -6.46
N SER A 72 -3.75 7.64 -6.15
CA SER A 72 -3.82 8.75 -7.11
C SER A 72 -2.47 9.40 -7.43
N GLY A 73 -1.34 8.78 -7.05
CA GLY A 73 0.00 9.37 -7.19
C GLY A 73 0.43 10.22 -5.97
N PRO A 74 1.68 10.71 -5.94
CA PRO A 74 2.73 10.55 -6.97
C PRO A 74 3.54 9.24 -6.83
N ASN A 75 3.30 8.46 -5.77
CA ASN A 75 4.14 7.33 -5.40
C ASN A 75 4.20 6.22 -6.47
N THR A 76 3.07 5.88 -7.09
CA THR A 76 3.04 4.90 -8.19
C THR A 76 3.81 5.39 -9.43
N VAL A 77 3.77 6.70 -9.73
CA VAL A 77 4.54 7.30 -10.84
C VAL A 77 6.05 7.12 -10.60
N LEU A 78 6.51 7.31 -9.35
CA LEU A 78 7.89 7.06 -8.95
C LEU A 78 8.27 5.59 -9.17
N VAL A 79 7.46 4.65 -8.67
CA VAL A 79 7.71 3.20 -8.81
C VAL A 79 7.79 2.80 -10.28
N ILE A 80 6.82 3.22 -11.10
CA ILE A 80 6.79 2.87 -12.52
C ILE A 80 7.95 3.51 -13.27
N SER A 81 8.30 4.77 -12.98
CA SER A 81 9.47 5.42 -13.59
C SER A 81 10.76 4.66 -13.29
N ASP A 82 10.98 4.27 -12.04
CA ASP A 82 12.14 3.47 -11.64
C ASP A 82 12.15 2.09 -12.33
N LEU A 83 11.02 1.38 -12.33
CA LEU A 83 10.87 0.09 -13.02
C LEU A 83 11.19 0.18 -14.52
N LEU A 84 10.63 1.19 -15.19
CA LEU A 84 10.87 1.43 -16.60
C LEU A 84 12.36 1.68 -16.86
N ASN A 85 12.99 2.55 -16.07
CA ASN A 85 14.42 2.81 -16.18
C ASN A 85 15.27 1.54 -16.03
N THR A 86 14.97 0.69 -15.04
CA THR A 86 15.65 -0.60 -14.84
C THR A 86 15.51 -1.51 -16.05
N ILE A 87 14.28 -1.65 -16.57
CA ILE A 87 14.01 -2.49 -17.76
C ILE A 87 14.80 -1.94 -18.95
N TYR A 88 14.64 -0.67 -19.28
CA TYR A 88 15.29 -0.07 -20.45
C TYR A 88 16.81 -0.09 -20.37
N ASN A 89 17.41 0.13 -19.20
CA ASN A 89 18.85 0.00 -19.02
C ASN A 89 19.33 -1.42 -19.32
N LYS A 90 18.60 -2.43 -18.85
CA LYS A 90 18.95 -3.84 -19.09
C LYS A 90 18.99 -4.21 -20.57
N PHE A 91 18.01 -3.73 -21.35
CA PHE A 91 17.97 -4.00 -22.80
C PHE A 91 19.04 -3.24 -23.57
N ARG A 92 19.32 -1.99 -23.19
CA ARG A 92 20.41 -1.18 -23.77
C ARG A 92 21.76 -1.86 -23.59
N GLU A 93 22.06 -2.31 -22.36
CA GLU A 93 23.31 -3.01 -22.05
C GLU A 93 23.47 -4.33 -22.82
N SER A 94 22.36 -5.01 -23.09
CA SER A 94 22.36 -6.32 -23.75
C SER A 94 22.28 -6.24 -25.28
N ALA A 95 22.23 -5.02 -25.86
CA ALA A 95 21.99 -4.76 -27.29
C ALA A 95 20.78 -5.52 -27.86
N MET A 96 19.77 -5.74 -27.02
CA MET A 96 18.55 -6.47 -27.37
C MET A 96 17.50 -5.50 -27.92
N VAL A 97 16.58 -6.03 -28.74
CA VAL A 97 15.42 -5.26 -29.20
C VAL A 97 14.56 -4.89 -27.99
N MET A 98 14.21 -3.61 -27.88
CA MET A 98 13.34 -3.11 -26.82
C MET A 98 11.95 -3.78 -26.89
N PRO A 99 11.42 -4.31 -25.78
CA PRO A 99 10.09 -4.90 -25.76
C PRO A 99 9.02 -3.80 -25.66
N GLU A 100 7.78 -4.16 -26.00
CA GLU A 100 6.62 -3.36 -25.59
C GLU A 100 6.41 -3.54 -24.08
N ILE A 101 6.17 -2.46 -23.35
CA ILE A 101 5.87 -2.51 -21.92
C ILE A 101 4.41 -2.14 -21.70
N ILE A 102 3.70 -2.96 -20.94
CA ILE A 102 2.33 -2.68 -20.52
C ILE A 102 2.35 -2.54 -19.00
N VAL A 103 1.91 -1.38 -18.52
CA VAL A 103 1.79 -1.08 -17.09
C VAL A 103 0.32 -1.06 -16.72
N PHE A 104 -0.05 -1.94 -15.80
CA PHE A 104 -1.37 -1.96 -15.19
C PHE A 104 -1.36 -1.24 -13.84
N LEU A 105 -2.17 -0.21 -13.72
CA LEU A 105 -2.38 0.55 -12.48
C LEU A 105 -3.71 0.10 -11.87
N ASN A 106 -3.66 -0.68 -10.80
CA ASN A 106 -4.85 -1.19 -10.14
C ASN A 106 -5.15 -0.39 -8.86
N ASP A 107 -6.43 -0.10 -8.67
CA ASP A 107 -6.98 0.35 -7.39
C ASP A 107 -8.48 0.04 -7.35
N LEU A 108 -9.14 0.35 -6.23
CA LEU A 108 -10.59 0.25 -6.12
C LEU A 108 -11.30 1.24 -7.07
N PRO A 109 -12.54 0.96 -7.48
CA PRO A 109 -13.26 1.81 -8.44
C PRO A 109 -13.39 3.29 -8.06
N GLU A 110 -13.44 3.60 -6.76
CA GLU A 110 -13.58 4.96 -6.24
C GLU A 110 -12.27 5.77 -6.25
N ASN A 111 -11.13 5.15 -6.58
CA ASN A 111 -9.86 5.84 -6.68
C ASN A 111 -9.87 6.95 -7.74
N ASP A 112 -9.06 7.99 -7.53
CA ASP A 112 -8.94 9.11 -8.45
C ASP A 112 -7.99 8.79 -9.63
N PHE A 113 -8.45 7.89 -10.51
CA PHE A 113 -7.76 7.54 -11.74
C PHE A 113 -7.58 8.75 -12.68
N ASN A 114 -8.45 9.76 -12.59
CA ASN A 114 -8.35 10.96 -13.44
C ASN A 114 -7.10 11.78 -13.12
N THR A 115 -6.81 12.00 -11.84
CA THR A 115 -5.57 12.65 -11.41
C THR A 115 -4.37 11.78 -11.81
N LEU A 116 -4.44 10.48 -11.54
CA LEU A 116 -3.39 9.52 -11.88
C LEU A 116 -3.03 9.54 -13.39
N PHE A 117 -4.03 9.52 -14.28
CA PHE A 117 -3.78 9.53 -15.72
C PHE A 117 -3.19 10.85 -16.23
N LYS A 118 -3.46 11.98 -15.57
CA LYS A 118 -2.80 13.26 -15.89
C LYS A 118 -1.31 13.20 -15.54
N ASP A 119 -0.95 12.62 -14.40
CA ASP A 119 0.44 12.48 -13.99
C ASP A 119 1.22 11.55 -14.93
N PHE A 120 0.61 10.42 -15.33
CA PHE A 120 1.23 9.50 -16.28
C PHE A 120 1.36 10.07 -17.69
N LYS A 121 0.45 10.97 -18.11
CA LYS A 121 0.63 11.72 -19.35
C LYS A 121 1.91 12.57 -19.29
N SER A 122 2.13 13.27 -18.18
CA SER A 122 3.35 14.08 -17.98
C SER A 122 4.61 13.21 -18.01
N LEU A 123 4.61 12.07 -17.31
CA LEU A 123 5.73 11.11 -17.35
C LEU A 123 5.98 10.61 -18.78
N SER A 124 4.93 10.23 -19.52
CA SER A 124 5.06 9.81 -20.92
C SER A 124 5.68 10.91 -21.79
N ASP A 125 5.28 12.16 -21.60
CA ASP A 125 5.81 13.28 -22.38
C ASP A 125 7.30 13.53 -22.05
N GLU A 126 7.71 13.39 -20.78
CA GLU A 126 9.13 13.44 -20.35
C GLU A 126 9.97 12.29 -20.93
N LEU A 127 9.44 11.06 -20.92
CA LEU A 127 10.11 9.89 -21.48
C LEU A 127 10.32 10.03 -23.00
N LYS A 128 9.40 10.69 -23.72
CA LYS A 128 9.56 10.96 -25.16
C LYS A 128 10.64 12.01 -25.46
N ILE A 129 10.83 13.00 -24.59
CA ILE A 129 11.84 14.05 -24.79
C ILE A 129 13.26 13.50 -24.55
N THR A 130 13.40 12.58 -23.60
CA THR A 130 14.70 12.06 -23.18
C THR A 130 15.29 10.97 -24.07
N ASN A 131 14.56 10.52 -25.12
CA ASN A 131 14.94 9.54 -26.17
C ASN A 131 15.82 8.35 -25.74
N ASP A 132 15.21 7.16 -25.61
CA ASP A 132 15.42 5.93 -26.41
C ASP A 132 14.57 4.77 -25.81
N PHE A 133 13.37 5.12 -25.33
CA PHE A 133 12.50 4.21 -24.60
C PHE A 133 11.55 3.49 -25.56
N GLY A 134 11.43 2.17 -25.39
CA GLY A 134 10.49 1.35 -26.16
C GLY A 134 9.04 1.78 -25.93
N PRO A 135 8.10 1.27 -26.74
CA PRO A 135 6.68 1.59 -26.56
C PRO A 135 6.19 1.16 -25.17
N CYS A 136 5.59 2.10 -24.43
CA CYS A 136 5.03 1.90 -23.10
C CYS A 136 3.55 2.28 -23.09
N PHE A 137 2.71 1.37 -22.61
CA PHE A 137 1.26 1.53 -22.55
C PHE A 137 0.79 1.47 -21.10
N ILE A 138 0.02 2.47 -20.68
CA ILE A 138 -0.55 2.54 -19.33
C ILE A 138 -2.03 2.18 -19.41
N ALA A 139 -2.50 1.31 -18.51
CA ALA A 139 -3.90 0.94 -18.38
C ALA A 139 -4.34 0.97 -16.90
N GLY A 140 -5.49 1.58 -16.62
CA GLY A 140 -6.12 1.51 -15.31
C GLY A 140 -6.97 0.24 -15.16
N MET A 141 -6.91 -0.39 -14.00
CA MET A 141 -7.59 -1.65 -13.69
C MET A 141 -8.43 -1.48 -12.43
N PRO A 142 -9.66 -0.92 -12.53
CA PRO A 142 -10.53 -0.72 -11.36
C PRO A 142 -11.04 -2.06 -10.85
N GLY A 143 -10.78 -2.38 -9.58
CA GLY A 143 -11.25 -3.60 -8.96
C GLY A 143 -10.45 -4.02 -7.72
N THR A 144 -11.03 -4.91 -6.93
CA THR A 144 -10.32 -5.47 -5.78
C THR A 144 -9.28 -6.49 -6.22
N PHE A 145 -8.06 -6.31 -5.73
CA PHE A 145 -6.95 -7.25 -5.85
C PHE A 145 -7.14 -8.51 -4.99
N TYR A 146 -8.22 -8.62 -4.21
CA TYR A 146 -8.66 -9.90 -3.63
C TYR A 146 -9.43 -10.79 -4.61
N GLY A 147 -9.67 -10.31 -5.83
CA GLY A 147 -10.19 -11.10 -6.96
C GLY A 147 -9.22 -11.13 -8.14
N ARG A 148 -9.65 -11.81 -9.21
CA ARG A 148 -8.96 -11.82 -10.50
C ARG A 148 -9.11 -10.44 -11.18
N LEU A 149 -7.98 -9.87 -11.58
CA LEU A 149 -7.85 -8.60 -12.30
C LEU A 149 -7.33 -8.81 -13.74
N PHE A 150 -6.55 -9.87 -13.96
CA PHE A 150 -5.87 -10.10 -15.23
C PHE A 150 -6.23 -11.47 -15.81
N PRO A 151 -6.09 -11.68 -17.14
CA PRO A 151 -6.08 -13.01 -17.74
C PRO A 151 -5.00 -13.92 -17.12
N SER A 152 -5.14 -15.23 -17.32
CA SER A 152 -4.18 -16.17 -16.76
C SER A 152 -2.86 -16.10 -17.52
N ASN A 153 -1.74 -16.20 -16.80
CA ASN A 153 -0.38 -16.12 -17.36
C ASN A 153 -0.14 -14.88 -18.23
N SER A 154 -0.58 -13.69 -17.79
CA SER A 154 -0.40 -12.45 -18.55
C SER A 154 0.53 -11.43 -17.89
N VAL A 155 0.78 -11.54 -16.58
CA VAL A 155 1.60 -10.56 -15.84
C VAL A 155 2.99 -11.12 -15.56
N HIS A 156 4.03 -10.31 -15.76
CA HIS A 156 5.43 -10.70 -15.55
C HIS A 156 5.93 -10.29 -14.16
N PHE A 157 5.51 -9.10 -13.73
CA PHE A 157 5.93 -8.51 -12.46
C PHE A 157 4.75 -7.83 -11.76
N VAL A 158 4.59 -8.07 -10.47
CA VAL A 158 3.61 -7.38 -9.62
C VAL A 158 4.34 -6.62 -8.52
N HIS A 159 4.03 -5.33 -8.38
CA HIS A 159 4.37 -4.51 -7.25
C HIS A 159 3.11 -4.21 -6.44
N SER A 160 3.24 -4.12 -5.12
CA SER A 160 2.21 -3.55 -4.26
C SER A 160 2.89 -2.96 -3.03
N SER A 161 2.60 -1.71 -2.70
CA SER A 161 3.18 -1.04 -1.54
C SER A 161 2.12 -0.32 -0.74
N TYR A 162 2.02 -0.65 0.55
CA TYR A 162 1.08 -0.06 1.51
C TYR A 162 -0.41 -0.29 1.16
N SER A 163 -0.72 -1.43 0.54
CA SER A 163 -2.09 -1.75 0.11
C SER A 163 -2.63 -3.04 0.75
N LEU A 164 -1.78 -4.06 0.91
CA LEU A 164 -2.18 -5.40 1.40
C LEU A 164 -2.55 -5.48 2.89
N HIS A 165 -2.31 -4.43 3.67
CA HIS A 165 -2.80 -4.37 5.06
C HIS A 165 -4.29 -4.00 5.14
N TRP A 166 -4.87 -3.45 4.07
CA TRP A 166 -6.30 -3.14 3.99
C TRP A 166 -7.10 -4.42 3.71
N LEU A 167 -8.03 -4.74 4.61
CA LEU A 167 -8.87 -5.93 4.54
C LEU A 167 -10.01 -5.75 3.52
N SER A 168 -10.54 -6.86 3.02
CA SER A 168 -11.65 -6.86 2.06
C SER A 168 -13.01 -6.48 2.68
N GLN A 169 -13.07 -6.46 4.01
CA GLN A 169 -14.22 -6.09 4.83
C GLN A 169 -13.79 -5.86 6.28
N VAL A 170 -14.63 -5.17 7.05
CA VAL A 170 -14.45 -5.06 8.50
C VAL A 170 -14.63 -6.45 9.14
N PRO A 171 -13.72 -6.89 10.02
CA PRO A 171 -13.86 -8.16 10.71
C PRO A 171 -15.13 -8.20 11.57
N THR A 172 -15.91 -9.25 11.41
CA THR A 172 -17.14 -9.47 12.20
C THR A 172 -16.82 -10.41 13.36
N GLY A 173 -16.75 -9.84 14.57
CA GLY A 173 -16.61 -10.57 15.82
C GLY A 173 -17.94 -10.72 16.55
N ASN A 174 -17.98 -11.61 17.54
CA ASN A 174 -19.15 -11.76 18.42
C ASN A 174 -19.23 -10.68 19.51
N GLU A 175 -18.14 -9.95 19.73
CA GLU A 175 -18.02 -8.92 20.76
C GLU A 175 -17.68 -7.57 20.13
N SER A 176 -18.16 -6.49 20.77
CA SER A 176 -17.86 -5.11 20.37
C SER A 176 -16.42 -4.73 20.77
N ASN A 177 -15.73 -4.02 19.88
CA ASN A 177 -14.40 -3.46 20.15
C ASN A 177 -14.50 -2.11 20.87
N LYS A 178 -15.06 -2.14 22.09
CA LYS A 178 -15.53 -0.93 22.78
C LYS A 178 -14.49 0.18 22.87
N GLY A 179 -14.89 1.39 22.50
CA GLY A 179 -14.08 2.61 22.58
C GLY A 179 -12.85 2.65 21.67
N ASN A 180 -12.69 1.69 20.74
CA ASN A 180 -11.53 1.57 19.87
C ASN A 180 -11.94 1.43 18.41
N VAL A 181 -11.22 2.11 17.51
CA VAL A 181 -11.42 1.97 16.06
C VAL A 181 -10.60 0.84 15.43
N TYR A 182 -9.74 0.19 16.20
CA TYR A 182 -8.89 -0.92 15.78
C TYR A 182 -8.50 -1.78 16.99
N ILE A 183 -7.76 -2.88 16.77
CA ILE A 183 -7.17 -3.67 17.85
C ILE A 183 -6.43 -2.76 18.83
N ALA A 184 -6.67 -2.96 20.12
CA ALA A 184 -6.01 -2.30 21.23
C ALA A 184 -5.77 -3.30 22.37
N LYS A 185 -5.00 -2.88 23.39
CA LYS A 185 -4.77 -3.71 24.59
C LYS A 185 -6.05 -4.05 25.35
N SER A 186 -7.07 -3.21 25.26
CA SER A 186 -8.38 -3.43 25.88
C SER A 186 -9.33 -4.26 25.01
N SER A 187 -8.96 -4.57 23.77
CA SER A 187 -9.82 -5.34 22.86
C SER A 187 -9.99 -6.79 23.37
N PRO A 188 -11.21 -7.35 23.26
CA PRO A 188 -11.43 -8.76 23.54
C PRO A 188 -10.58 -9.66 22.63
N PRO A 189 -10.12 -10.84 23.10
CA PRO A 189 -9.37 -11.79 22.28
C PRO A 189 -10.09 -12.19 20.98
N SER A 190 -11.43 -12.25 21.01
CA SER A 190 -12.27 -12.59 19.86
C SER A 190 -12.16 -11.56 18.72
N VAL A 191 -11.95 -10.27 19.05
CA VAL A 191 -11.72 -9.21 18.06
C VAL A 191 -10.37 -9.43 17.38
N VAL A 192 -9.31 -9.67 18.15
CA VAL A 192 -7.97 -9.94 17.61
C VAL A 192 -7.97 -11.16 16.69
N GLU A 193 -8.66 -12.23 17.10
CA GLU A 193 -8.83 -13.43 16.28
C GLU A 193 -9.59 -13.14 14.97
N ALA A 194 -10.68 -12.36 15.03
CA ALA A 194 -11.46 -12.01 13.85
C ALA A 194 -10.63 -11.25 12.82
N TYR A 195 -9.84 -10.27 13.26
CA TYR A 195 -8.91 -9.52 12.40
C TYR A 195 -7.85 -10.43 11.75
N SER A 196 -7.18 -11.28 12.55
CA SER A 196 -6.17 -12.21 12.05
C SER A 196 -6.76 -13.21 11.04
N LYS A 197 -7.96 -13.74 11.32
CA LYS A 197 -8.67 -14.66 10.42
C LYS A 197 -9.07 -13.99 9.11
N GLN A 198 -9.54 -12.74 9.17
CA GLN A 198 -9.93 -11.96 8.00
C GLN A 198 -8.69 -11.66 7.13
N PHE A 199 -7.59 -11.20 7.72
CA PHE A 199 -6.32 -11.00 7.00
C PHE A 199 -5.84 -12.29 6.31
N LYS A 200 -5.84 -13.42 7.03
CA LYS A 200 -5.43 -14.70 6.45
C LYS A 200 -6.31 -15.10 5.25
N LYS A 201 -7.62 -14.93 5.36
CA LYS A 201 -8.57 -15.21 4.27
C LYS A 201 -8.25 -14.34 3.05
N ASP A 202 -8.08 -13.05 3.26
CA ASP A 202 -7.85 -12.06 2.21
C ASP A 202 -6.50 -12.27 1.54
N PHE A 203 -5.44 -12.48 2.31
CA PHE A 203 -4.11 -12.69 1.77
C PHE A 203 -4.00 -14.01 0.99
N ILE A 204 -4.68 -15.09 1.43
CA ILE A 204 -4.79 -16.32 0.64
C ILE A 204 -5.54 -16.07 -0.68
N ALA A 205 -6.64 -15.31 -0.65
CA ALA A 205 -7.38 -14.99 -1.87
C ALA A 205 -6.53 -14.18 -2.85
N PHE A 206 -5.78 -13.19 -2.35
CA PHE A 206 -4.80 -12.44 -3.12
C PHE A 206 -3.78 -13.37 -3.78
N LEU A 207 -3.09 -14.22 -3.00
CA LEU A 207 -2.07 -15.14 -3.51
C LEU A 207 -2.62 -16.07 -4.58
N LYS A 208 -3.80 -16.69 -4.36
CA LYS A 208 -4.44 -17.54 -5.37
C LYS A 208 -4.70 -16.79 -6.68
N CYS A 209 -5.27 -15.60 -6.61
CA CYS A 209 -5.52 -14.80 -7.81
C CYS A 209 -4.21 -14.46 -8.54
N ARG A 210 -3.18 -14.03 -7.80
CA ARG A 210 -1.86 -13.72 -8.39
C ARG A 210 -1.18 -14.94 -9.00
N SER A 211 -1.37 -16.13 -8.41
CA SER A 211 -0.78 -17.37 -8.90
C SER A 211 -1.30 -17.76 -10.28
N GLU A 212 -2.56 -17.46 -10.57
CA GLU A 212 -3.18 -17.74 -11.86
C GLU A 212 -2.80 -16.70 -12.92
N GLU A 213 -2.54 -15.46 -12.51
CA GLU A 213 -2.31 -14.31 -13.39
C GLU A 213 -0.83 -14.13 -13.77
N LEU A 214 0.07 -14.43 -12.84
CA LEU A 214 1.49 -14.38 -13.09
C LEU A 214 1.90 -15.52 -14.00
N ILE A 215 2.76 -15.20 -14.96
CA ILE A 215 3.46 -16.20 -15.75
C ILE A 215 4.37 -17.07 -14.87
N LYS A 216 4.70 -18.26 -15.37
CA LYS A 216 5.71 -19.11 -14.75
C LYS A 216 7.04 -18.34 -14.62
N ARG A 217 7.62 -18.32 -13.42
CA ARG A 217 8.84 -17.57 -13.06
C ARG A 217 8.66 -16.04 -13.00
N GLY A 218 7.43 -15.54 -13.03
CA GLY A 218 7.14 -14.15 -12.66
C GLY A 218 7.56 -13.84 -11.22
N ARG A 219 7.55 -12.56 -10.87
CA ARG A 219 7.93 -12.07 -9.54
C ARG A 219 6.88 -11.13 -8.98
N MET A 220 6.83 -11.09 -7.65
CA MET A 220 6.12 -10.04 -6.94
C MET A 220 7.02 -9.44 -5.87
N VAL A 221 6.90 -8.13 -5.67
CA VAL A 221 7.44 -7.44 -4.50
C VAL A 221 6.28 -6.78 -3.76
N LEU A 222 6.10 -7.19 -2.51
CA LEU A 222 4.97 -6.81 -1.67
C LEU A 222 5.48 -6.10 -0.42
N THR A 223 5.07 -4.86 -0.23
CA THR A 223 5.40 -4.04 0.93
C THR A 223 4.11 -3.68 1.64
N LEU A 224 3.99 -4.01 2.92
CA LEU A 224 2.79 -3.74 3.71
C LEU A 224 3.18 -3.30 5.12
N LEU A 225 2.29 -2.52 5.75
CA LEU A 225 2.41 -2.22 7.17
C LEU A 225 2.29 -3.51 7.97
N GLY A 226 3.19 -3.69 8.92
CA GLY A 226 3.29 -4.88 9.73
C GLY A 226 3.92 -4.57 11.07
N ARG A 227 4.27 -5.65 11.79
CA ARG A 227 4.81 -5.57 13.15
C ARG A 227 5.96 -6.52 13.35
N ARG A 228 6.88 -6.17 14.25
CA ARG A 228 7.94 -7.08 14.71
C ARG A 228 7.46 -7.93 15.88
N SER A 229 6.65 -7.33 16.75
CA SER A 229 6.05 -8.06 17.87
C SER A 229 5.09 -9.15 17.37
N SER A 230 5.17 -10.34 17.97
CA SER A 230 4.16 -11.38 17.73
C SER A 230 2.78 -10.97 18.27
N ASP A 231 2.75 -10.13 19.31
CA ASP A 231 1.53 -9.59 19.93
C ASP A 231 0.86 -8.52 19.03
N PRO A 232 -0.35 -8.79 18.49
CA PRO A 232 -1.11 -7.84 17.68
C PRO A 232 -1.59 -6.59 18.43
N THR A 233 -1.54 -6.59 19.77
CA THR A 233 -1.94 -5.45 20.63
C THR A 233 -0.77 -4.53 20.99
N SER A 234 0.41 -4.82 20.45
CA SER A 234 1.64 -4.06 20.72
C SER A 234 1.54 -2.60 20.22
N LYS A 235 2.33 -1.72 20.85
CA LYS A 235 2.41 -0.29 20.48
C LYS A 235 2.77 -0.07 19.00
N GLU A 236 3.58 -0.96 18.42
CA GLU A 236 3.97 -0.90 17.00
C GLU A 236 2.77 -0.90 16.05
N CYS A 237 1.67 -1.56 16.45
CA CYS A 237 0.46 -1.70 15.66
C CYS A 237 -0.61 -0.68 16.01
N CYS A 238 -0.84 -0.49 17.31
CA CYS A 238 -2.11 0.04 17.78
C CYS A 238 -2.03 1.51 18.16
N SER A 239 -0.82 2.06 18.38
CA SER A 239 -0.69 3.39 18.99
C SER A 239 -1.41 4.47 18.20
N LEU A 240 -1.20 4.55 16.88
CA LEU A 240 -1.72 5.66 16.10
C LEU A 240 -3.25 5.63 15.97
N LEU A 241 -3.84 4.47 15.72
CA LEU A 241 -5.30 4.30 15.69
C LEU A 241 -5.93 4.36 17.10
N GLY A 242 -5.18 4.03 18.15
CA GLY A 242 -5.57 4.27 19.53
C GLY A 242 -5.64 5.76 19.88
N LEU A 243 -4.69 6.56 19.40
CA LEU A 243 -4.74 8.03 19.54
C LEU A 243 -5.93 8.63 18.77
N LEU A 244 -6.26 8.09 17.59
CA LEU A 244 -7.45 8.48 16.85
C LEU A 244 -8.74 8.10 17.58
N SER A 245 -8.77 6.90 18.19
CA SER A 245 -9.89 6.47 19.04
C SER A 245 -10.08 7.44 20.20
N LYS A 246 -9.00 7.92 20.82
CA LYS A 246 -9.07 8.92 21.90
C LYS A 246 -9.70 10.23 21.41
N ALA A 247 -9.28 10.73 20.24
CA ALA A 247 -9.86 11.94 19.65
C ALA A 247 -11.38 11.79 19.40
N LEU A 248 -11.80 10.62 18.91
CA LEU A 248 -13.21 10.33 18.62
C LEU A 248 -14.06 10.16 19.89
N ASN A 249 -13.55 9.51 20.94
CA ASN A 249 -14.30 9.28 22.19
C ASN A 249 -14.89 10.57 22.78
N ASP A 250 -14.19 11.70 22.64
CA ASP A 250 -14.64 13.00 23.18
C ASP A 250 -15.63 13.74 22.27
N MET A 251 -15.94 13.21 21.09
CA MET A 251 -16.69 13.89 20.02
C MET A 251 -17.95 13.16 19.57
N VAL A 252 -18.01 11.84 19.71
CA VAL A 252 -19.11 11.03 19.17
C VAL A 252 -19.79 10.21 20.27
N LEU A 253 -20.99 9.73 19.97
CA LEU A 253 -21.69 8.78 20.85
C LEU A 253 -20.90 7.47 20.94
N GLU A 254 -20.77 6.93 22.15
CA GLU A 254 -20.06 5.66 22.43
C GLU A 254 -20.52 4.53 21.51
N GLU A 255 -21.83 4.36 21.34
CA GLU A 255 -22.40 3.33 20.45
C GLU A 255 -21.96 3.48 18.99
N LYS A 256 -21.82 4.73 18.50
CA LYS A 256 -21.34 4.97 17.14
C LYS A 256 -19.85 4.68 17.01
N LEU A 257 -19.05 5.00 18.05
CA LEU A 257 -17.63 4.68 18.06
C LEU A 257 -17.38 3.18 18.10
N ASP A 258 -18.11 2.46 18.95
CA ASP A 258 -18.04 1.00 19.10
C ASP A 258 -18.30 0.24 17.78
N MET A 259 -19.13 0.83 16.91
CA MET A 259 -19.42 0.30 15.57
C MET A 259 -18.37 0.67 14.53
N CYS A 260 -17.50 1.66 14.79
CA CYS A 260 -16.48 2.12 13.85
C CYS A 260 -15.23 1.25 14.00
N ASN A 261 -15.01 0.31 13.09
CA ASN A 261 -13.80 -0.52 13.08
C ASN A 261 -13.10 -0.39 11.73
N PHE A 262 -11.80 -0.09 11.76
CA PHE A 262 -11.01 0.09 10.54
C PHE A 262 -10.73 -1.29 9.93
N PRO A 263 -10.93 -1.46 8.61
CA PRO A 263 -10.64 -2.70 7.90
C PRO A 263 -9.14 -2.78 7.59
N VAL A 264 -8.30 -2.81 8.62
CA VAL A 264 -6.84 -2.90 8.50
C VAL A 264 -6.28 -3.98 9.40
N TYR A 265 -5.21 -4.66 8.98
CA TYR A 265 -4.46 -5.56 9.85
C TYR A 265 -2.96 -5.45 9.57
N PHE A 266 -2.17 -5.38 10.63
CA PHE A 266 -0.71 -5.27 10.55
C PHE A 266 -0.07 -6.60 10.92
N PRO A 267 0.16 -7.53 9.96
CA PRO A 267 0.68 -8.85 10.26
C PRO A 267 2.13 -8.83 10.75
N CYS A 268 2.55 -9.83 11.52
CA CYS A 268 3.96 -10.06 11.79
C CYS A 268 4.64 -10.88 10.68
N LEU A 269 5.98 -10.90 10.68
CA LEU A 269 6.78 -11.59 9.66
C LEU A 269 6.40 -13.08 9.56
N GLU A 270 6.19 -13.72 10.71
CA GLU A 270 5.86 -15.13 10.84
C GLU A 270 4.49 -15.46 10.28
N GLU A 271 3.49 -14.58 10.49
CA GLU A 271 2.15 -14.73 9.92
C GLU A 271 2.19 -14.69 8.39
N VAL A 272 2.85 -13.68 7.82
CA VAL A 272 3.01 -13.54 6.35
C VAL A 272 3.70 -14.77 5.78
N LYS A 273 4.83 -15.17 6.38
CA LYS A 273 5.59 -16.35 5.93
C LYS A 273 4.76 -17.62 6.00
N ALA A 274 4.07 -17.85 7.11
CA ALA A 274 3.24 -19.03 7.30
C ALA A 274 2.08 -19.07 6.30
N ILE A 275 1.46 -17.94 5.98
CA ILE A 275 0.37 -17.90 4.99
C ILE A 275 0.88 -18.24 3.59
N ILE A 276 1.99 -17.64 3.15
CA ILE A 276 2.58 -17.93 1.83
C ILE A 276 2.96 -19.40 1.71
N GLN A 277 3.60 -19.96 2.73
CA GLN A 277 4.01 -21.37 2.75
C GLN A 277 2.82 -22.33 2.74
N ASN A 278 1.75 -22.01 3.48
CA ASN A 278 0.56 -22.84 3.55
C ASN A 278 -0.29 -22.78 2.28
N GLU A 279 -0.32 -21.63 1.59
CA GLU A 279 -1.02 -21.49 0.30
C GLU A 279 -0.27 -22.22 -0.82
N GLY A 280 1.06 -22.07 -0.86
CA GLY A 280 1.96 -22.94 -1.63
C GLY A 280 2.22 -22.57 -3.08
N SER A 281 1.61 -21.50 -3.61
CA SER A 281 1.80 -21.09 -5.01
C SER A 281 3.10 -20.30 -5.25
N PHE A 282 3.69 -19.73 -4.20
CA PHE A 282 4.88 -18.87 -4.29
C PHE A 282 6.01 -19.33 -3.38
N VAL A 283 7.24 -19.08 -3.83
CA VAL A 283 8.45 -19.23 -3.03
C VAL A 283 8.90 -17.85 -2.57
N VAL A 284 9.21 -17.72 -1.28
CA VAL A 284 9.74 -16.49 -0.70
C VAL A 284 11.23 -16.40 -1.02
N ASN A 285 11.61 -15.41 -1.83
CA ASN A 285 13.02 -15.13 -2.17
C ASN A 285 13.71 -14.27 -1.12
N HIS A 286 13.04 -13.21 -0.67
CA HIS A 286 13.52 -12.25 0.31
C HIS A 286 12.35 -11.87 1.22
N LEU A 287 12.60 -11.75 2.52
CA LEU A 287 11.59 -11.40 3.52
C LEU A 287 12.27 -10.71 4.70
N GLU A 288 11.95 -9.45 4.91
CA GLU A 288 12.53 -8.63 5.97
C GLU A 288 11.52 -7.62 6.52
N THR A 289 11.90 -6.95 7.62
CA THR A 289 11.18 -5.79 8.14
C THR A 289 12.11 -4.59 8.16
N PHE A 290 11.58 -3.41 7.89
CA PHE A 290 12.28 -2.15 8.06
C PHE A 290 11.37 -1.14 8.76
N HIS A 291 11.99 -0.13 9.37
CA HIS A 291 11.27 0.93 10.08
C HIS A 291 11.18 2.19 9.23
N VAL A 292 10.03 2.87 9.31
CA VAL A 292 9.78 4.20 8.76
C VAL A 292 9.10 5.03 9.84
N ASN A 293 9.58 6.26 10.07
CA ASN A 293 8.98 7.16 11.04
C ASN A 293 7.58 7.60 10.58
N TRP A 294 6.66 7.83 11.52
CA TRP A 294 5.27 8.18 11.21
C TRP A 294 5.11 9.51 10.48
N ASP A 295 6.07 10.43 10.62
CA ASP A 295 6.10 11.71 9.92
C ASP A 295 6.89 11.67 8.59
N GLY A 296 7.47 10.51 8.26
CA GLY A 296 8.29 10.33 7.07
C GLY A 296 9.69 10.97 7.14
N SER A 297 10.11 11.46 8.32
CA SER A 297 11.46 12.00 8.55
C SER A 297 12.53 10.91 8.56
N ASP A 298 13.77 11.27 8.23
CA ASP A 298 14.92 10.40 8.45
C ASP A 298 15.35 10.46 9.93
N SER A 299 15.81 9.33 10.48
CA SER A 299 16.16 9.19 11.90
C SER A 299 17.28 10.13 12.39
N SER A 300 17.92 10.88 11.49
CA SER A 300 19.01 11.83 11.77
C SER A 300 18.55 13.28 12.01
N GLU A 301 17.27 13.61 11.87
CA GLU A 301 16.79 15.01 11.79
C GLU A 301 15.95 15.52 12.98
N VAL A 302 16.08 14.97 14.20
CA VAL A 302 15.18 15.35 15.31
C VAL A 302 15.92 16.17 16.39
N GLY A 303 15.57 17.46 16.57
CA GLY A 303 16.26 18.31 17.56
C GLY A 303 15.52 19.47 18.24
N LEU A 304 14.33 19.92 17.79
CA LEU A 304 13.68 21.14 18.34
C LEU A 304 12.16 20.99 18.59
N MET A 305 11.60 21.86 19.44
CA MET A 305 10.15 21.89 19.77
C MET A 305 9.28 22.21 18.54
N THR A 306 9.77 23.08 17.65
CA THR A 306 9.18 23.35 16.33
C THR A 306 9.12 22.12 15.44
N ASP A 307 10.00 21.14 15.65
CA ASP A 307 9.96 19.87 14.91
C ASP A 307 8.82 18.98 15.40
N THR A 308 8.37 19.14 16.64
CA THR A 308 7.33 18.28 17.22
C THR A 308 5.93 18.65 16.73
N LEU A 309 5.59 19.95 16.72
CA LEU A 309 4.33 20.44 16.12
C LEU A 309 4.28 20.16 14.62
N ARG A 310 5.42 20.31 13.91
CA ARG A 310 5.48 19.98 12.49
C ARG A 310 5.27 18.48 12.27
N SER A 311 5.92 17.63 13.06
CA SER A 311 5.79 16.18 13.00
C SER A 311 4.36 15.72 13.29
N SER A 312 3.71 16.25 14.32
CA SER A 312 2.32 15.91 14.65
C SER A 312 1.35 16.29 13.54
N ASN A 313 1.52 17.47 12.92
CA ASN A 313 0.72 17.90 11.77
C ASN A 313 0.91 16.98 10.55
N LEU A 314 2.16 16.59 10.25
CA LEU A 314 2.44 15.65 9.16
C LEU A 314 1.79 14.28 9.39
N ILE A 315 1.86 13.78 10.63
CA ILE A 315 1.22 12.52 11.03
C ILE A 315 -0.30 12.63 10.91
N ALA A 316 -0.89 13.70 11.44
CA ALA A 316 -2.33 13.95 11.41
C ALA A 316 -2.85 14.02 9.97
N ASN A 317 -2.19 14.79 9.10
CA ASN A 317 -2.58 14.90 7.70
C ASN A 317 -2.37 13.58 6.93
N SER A 318 -1.33 12.81 7.24
CA SER A 318 -1.11 11.50 6.62
C SER A 318 -2.22 10.51 6.99
N ILE A 319 -2.66 10.48 8.25
CA ILE A 319 -3.79 9.64 8.68
C ILE A 319 -5.12 10.15 8.12
N ARG A 320 -5.32 11.47 8.08
CA ARG A 320 -6.48 12.08 7.42
C ARG A 320 -6.59 11.64 5.97
N ALA A 321 -5.50 11.77 5.22
CA ALA A 321 -5.46 11.45 3.80
C ALA A 321 -5.82 10.00 3.47
N ILE A 322 -5.67 9.06 4.41
CA ILE A 322 -5.98 7.63 4.21
C ILE A 322 -7.29 7.16 4.86
N SER A 323 -7.90 7.97 5.74
CA SER A 323 -9.03 7.51 6.57
C SER A 323 -10.24 8.45 6.57
N GLU A 324 -10.11 9.67 6.05
CA GLU A 324 -11.20 10.65 6.02
C GLU A 324 -12.45 10.12 5.31
N SER A 325 -12.31 9.38 4.21
CA SER A 325 -13.44 8.76 3.50
C SER A 325 -14.23 7.78 4.37
N LEU A 326 -13.52 6.91 5.11
CA LEU A 326 -14.12 5.97 6.05
C LEU A 326 -14.83 6.68 7.21
N LEU A 327 -14.17 7.66 7.82
CA LEU A 327 -14.74 8.42 8.94
C LEU A 327 -15.95 9.24 8.49
N THR A 328 -15.89 9.84 7.29
CA THR A 328 -16.98 10.62 6.71
C THR A 328 -18.21 9.74 6.46
N SER A 329 -18.01 8.55 5.90
CA SER A 329 -19.09 7.60 5.65
C SER A 329 -19.80 7.17 6.95
N HIS A 330 -19.05 7.03 8.05
CA HIS A 330 -19.58 6.52 9.32
C HIS A 330 -20.15 7.61 10.23
N PHE A 331 -19.49 8.77 10.32
CA PHE A 331 -19.82 9.83 11.26
C PHE A 331 -20.39 11.10 10.62
N GLY A 332 -20.22 11.28 9.30
CA GLY A 332 -20.56 12.50 8.57
C GLY A 332 -19.40 13.49 8.47
N GLU A 333 -19.47 14.39 7.48
CA GLU A 333 -18.43 15.39 7.17
C GLU A 333 -18.22 16.41 8.30
N GLU A 334 -19.27 16.68 9.10
CA GLU A 334 -19.30 17.74 10.11
C GLU A 334 -18.21 17.60 11.17
N ILE A 335 -17.80 16.37 11.50
CA ILE A 335 -16.82 16.11 12.56
C ILE A 335 -15.37 16.07 12.06
N ILE A 336 -15.15 15.97 10.74
CA ILE A 336 -13.87 15.55 10.16
C ILE A 336 -12.76 16.56 10.45
N ASN A 337 -13.04 17.85 10.28
CA ASN A 337 -12.01 18.87 10.55
C ASN A 337 -11.62 18.88 12.03
N GLU A 338 -12.61 18.87 12.93
CA GLU A 338 -12.38 18.93 14.37
C GLU A 338 -11.66 17.68 14.89
N VAL A 339 -12.01 16.47 14.42
CA VAL A 339 -11.35 15.24 14.89
C VAL A 339 -9.87 15.21 14.52
N PHE A 340 -9.51 15.71 13.33
CA PHE A 340 -8.10 15.75 12.92
C PHE A 340 -7.29 16.86 13.58
N VAL A 341 -7.93 17.97 13.99
CA VAL A 341 -7.30 18.98 14.86
C VAL A 341 -6.96 18.36 16.21
N ARG A 342 -7.93 17.75 16.89
CA ARG A 342 -7.70 17.10 18.19
C ARG A 342 -6.73 15.94 18.12
N PHE A 343 -6.81 15.15 17.04
CA PHE A 343 -5.87 14.08 16.80
C PHE A 343 -4.43 14.60 16.70
N GLY A 344 -4.21 15.72 16.00
CA GLY A 344 -2.91 16.39 15.92
C GLY A 344 -2.37 16.80 17.30
N GLU A 345 -3.22 17.42 18.14
CA GLU A 345 -2.86 17.81 19.52
C GLU A 345 -2.49 16.58 20.37
N ILE A 346 -3.29 15.51 20.28
CA ILE A 346 -3.03 14.25 21.00
C ILE A 346 -1.73 13.60 20.54
N VAL A 347 -1.43 13.62 19.23
CA VAL A 347 -0.17 13.12 18.68
C VAL A 347 1.01 13.95 19.15
N GLU A 348 0.87 15.28 19.19
CA GLU A 348 1.92 16.18 19.70
C GLU A 348 2.29 15.83 21.15
N GLU A 349 1.29 15.72 22.02
CA GLU A 349 1.50 15.31 23.41
C GLU A 349 2.17 13.93 23.52
N TYR A 350 1.76 12.99 22.68
CA TYR A 350 2.33 11.64 22.67
C TYR A 350 3.81 11.65 22.27
N VAL A 351 4.16 12.39 21.22
CA VAL A 351 5.55 12.52 20.73
C VAL A 351 6.43 13.20 21.77
N VAL A 352 5.92 14.21 22.49
CA VAL A 352 6.67 14.83 23.61
C VAL A 352 6.95 13.81 24.71
N LYS A 353 5.94 13.01 25.10
CA LYS A 353 6.05 12.02 26.18
C LYS A 353 6.97 10.85 25.85
N GLU A 354 7.06 10.41 24.60
CA GLU A 354 7.97 9.32 24.20
C GLU A 354 9.43 9.80 24.04
N LYS A 355 9.67 11.12 23.97
CA LYS A 355 11.02 11.72 23.93
C LYS A 355 11.59 12.08 25.31
N THR A 356 10.73 12.16 26.33
CA THR A 356 11.09 12.38 27.75
C THR A 356 11.19 11.07 28.51
#